data_AF-A0A969SU12-F1
#
_entry.id   AF-A0A969SU12-F1
#
_cell.length_a   1.000
_cell.length_b   1.000
_cell.length_c   1.000
_cell.angle_alpha   90.00
_cell.angle_beta   90.00
_cell.angle_gamma   90.00
#
_symmetry.space_group_name_H-M   'P 1'
#
loop_
_entity.id
_entity.type
_entity.pdbx_description
1 polymer ?
#
loop_
_entity_poly.entity_id
_entity_poly.type
_entity_poly.pdbx_seq_one_letter_code
_entity_poly.pdbx_strand_id
1 'polypeptide(L)'
;MNFQSAIAVLHEFWSSQGCLIAQPYDIEKGAGTKNPHTFLRALGPEPWSVAYVEPCRRPTDGRYGENPNRFQYYYQYQVLIKPSPDNIQEIYLDSLKALGIRPEEHDIRFVEDNWEDATVGAWGTGWEVWLDGMEVTQFTYFQQCGGIDCRPVSIEMTYGLERLVMYLQEVEAITKIDWTDTIKYGDVHLIGEIEQCTYNFEASNPTMLLTLFNMYEEEAKQLTEKGLVLPSLDYIMKCSHTFNLLDARGVIAVTERTRYIGRIRSLARKVAQLYVDQREKLGFPLLNKVVA
;
A
#
# COMPACT_ATOMS: atom_id res chain seq x y z
N MET A 1 21.73 -7.53 -8.31
CA MET A 1 20.99 -6.32 -8.77
C MET A 1 20.85 -5.37 -7.59
N ASN A 2 21.12 -4.06 -7.73
CA ASN A 2 20.95 -3.09 -6.64
C ASN A 2 19.48 -2.61 -6.49
N PHE A 3 19.11 -2.03 -5.34
CA PHE A 3 17.71 -1.70 -4.98
C PHE A 3 17.00 -0.82 -6.02
N GLN A 4 17.66 0.26 -6.46
CA GLN A 4 17.05 1.16 -7.45
C GLN A 4 16.91 0.51 -8.84
N SER A 5 17.79 -0.42 -9.19
CA SER A 5 17.68 -1.17 -10.45
C SER A 5 16.51 -2.14 -10.41
N ALA A 6 16.24 -2.79 -9.27
CA ALA A 6 15.05 -3.64 -9.11
C ALA A 6 13.75 -2.86 -9.33
N ILE A 7 13.67 -1.64 -8.78
CA ILE A 7 12.54 -0.73 -9.04
C ILE A 7 12.42 -0.38 -10.52
N ALA A 8 13.54 -0.04 -11.18
CA ALA A 8 13.54 0.30 -12.60
C ALA A 8 13.07 -0.87 -13.49
N VAL A 9 13.52 -2.10 -13.18
CA VAL A 9 13.09 -3.33 -13.88
C VAL A 9 11.60 -3.57 -13.69
N LEU A 10 11.06 -3.40 -12.48
CA LEU A 10 9.62 -3.54 -12.25
C LEU A 10 8.80 -2.48 -12.98
N HIS A 11 9.27 -1.23 -13.03
CA HIS A 11 8.61 -0.17 -13.83
C HIS A 11 8.58 -0.54 -15.31
N GLU A 12 9.71 -0.98 -15.87
CA GLU A 12 9.79 -1.40 -17.28
C GLU A 12 8.88 -2.60 -17.56
N PHE A 13 8.94 -3.62 -16.71
CA PHE A 13 8.10 -4.81 -16.83
C PHE A 13 6.61 -4.46 -16.82
N TRP A 14 6.13 -3.77 -15.78
CA TRP A 14 4.71 -3.46 -15.67
C TRP A 14 4.23 -2.45 -16.70
N SER A 15 5.09 -1.51 -17.13
CA SER A 15 4.77 -0.64 -18.26
C SER A 15 4.60 -1.43 -19.56
N SER A 16 5.41 -2.47 -19.78
CA SER A 16 5.29 -3.36 -20.95
C SER A 16 4.01 -4.21 -20.91
N GLN A 17 3.49 -4.48 -19.71
CA GLN A 17 2.18 -5.12 -19.48
C GLN A 17 1.00 -4.13 -19.59
N GLY A 18 1.24 -2.89 -20.05
CA GLY A 18 0.19 -1.89 -20.26
C GLY A 18 -0.23 -1.13 -19.01
N CYS A 19 0.49 -1.25 -17.88
CA CYS A 19 0.21 -0.43 -16.71
C CYS A 19 0.68 1.01 -16.89
N LEU A 20 -0.15 1.96 -16.46
CA LEU A 20 0.32 3.31 -16.17
C LEU A 20 1.34 3.27 -15.04
N ILE A 21 2.52 3.85 -15.24
CA ILE A 21 3.50 4.03 -14.16
C ILE A 21 3.17 5.31 -13.39
N ALA A 22 2.56 5.15 -12.21
CA ALA A 22 2.23 6.26 -11.32
C ALA A 22 3.39 6.60 -10.37
N GLN A 23 3.26 7.71 -9.66
CA GLN A 23 4.23 8.15 -8.67
C GLN A 23 3.74 7.82 -7.25
N PRO A 24 4.66 7.69 -6.27
CA PRO A 24 4.31 7.70 -4.86
C PRO A 24 3.36 8.85 -4.52
N TYR A 25 2.38 8.59 -3.66
CA TYR A 25 1.48 9.66 -3.24
C TYR A 25 2.06 10.40 -2.03
N ASP A 26 1.91 11.71 -2.00
CA ASP A 26 2.64 12.65 -1.12
C ASP A 26 2.09 12.77 0.31
N ILE A 27 1.18 11.87 0.70
CA ILE A 27 0.62 11.76 2.06
C ILE A 27 1.02 10.44 2.69
N GLU A 28 1.31 10.45 4.00
CA GLU A 28 1.62 9.22 4.73
C GLU A 28 0.51 8.18 4.68
N LYS A 29 0.88 6.94 4.38
CA LYS A 29 -0.04 5.79 4.36
C LYS A 29 0.68 4.50 4.71
N GLY A 30 -0.06 3.49 5.18
CA GLY A 30 0.51 2.20 5.62
C GLY A 30 0.61 1.12 4.54
N ALA A 31 0.06 1.38 3.36
CA ALA A 31 0.06 0.48 2.21
C ALA A 31 -0.28 1.25 0.92
N GLY A 32 0.18 0.74 -0.24
CA GLY A 32 -0.17 1.19 -1.58
C GLY A 32 -1.67 1.18 -1.85
N THR A 33 -2.42 0.32 -1.19
CA THR A 33 -3.88 0.23 -1.28
C THR A 33 -4.60 1.55 -0.98
N LYS A 34 -4.05 2.39 -0.08
CA LYS A 34 -4.64 3.68 0.31
C LYS A 34 -4.42 4.81 -0.69
N ASN A 35 -3.48 4.63 -1.63
CA ASN A 35 -3.24 5.60 -2.69
C ASN A 35 -4.52 5.76 -3.54
N PRO A 36 -4.90 6.99 -3.96
CA PRO A 36 -6.04 7.21 -4.85
C PRO A 36 -6.01 6.35 -6.13
N HIS A 37 -4.81 6.04 -6.65
CA HIS A 37 -4.61 5.17 -7.81
C HIS A 37 -5.01 3.71 -7.58
N THR A 38 -5.21 3.29 -6.32
CA THR A 38 -5.75 1.98 -5.96
C THR A 38 -7.13 2.10 -5.32
N PHE A 39 -7.25 2.78 -4.17
CA PHE A 39 -8.50 2.85 -3.39
C PHE A 39 -9.69 3.34 -4.22
N LEU A 40 -9.54 4.45 -4.95
CA LEU A 40 -10.63 4.98 -5.77
C LEU A 40 -10.79 4.21 -7.08
N ARG A 41 -9.68 3.79 -7.70
CA ARG A 41 -9.70 3.14 -9.02
C ARG A 41 -10.19 1.70 -9.00
N ALA A 42 -10.12 1.03 -7.86
CA ALA A 42 -10.79 -0.25 -7.63
C ALA A 42 -12.32 -0.14 -7.81
N LEU A 43 -12.91 1.05 -7.63
CA LEU A 43 -14.35 1.28 -7.63
C LEU A 43 -14.93 1.57 -9.02
N GLY A 44 -16.22 1.28 -9.20
CA GLY A 44 -16.96 1.52 -10.44
C GLY A 44 -16.60 0.56 -11.58
N PRO A 45 -17.19 0.71 -12.77
CA PRO A 45 -17.00 -0.22 -13.89
C PRO A 45 -15.74 0.06 -14.73
N GLU A 46 -15.11 1.23 -14.54
CA GLU A 46 -13.99 1.67 -15.37
C GLU A 46 -12.76 0.75 -15.22
N PRO A 47 -12.18 0.27 -16.33
CA PRO A 47 -10.93 -0.49 -16.31
C PRO A 47 -9.75 0.40 -15.94
N TRP A 48 -8.76 -0.21 -15.31
CA TRP A 48 -7.60 0.49 -14.78
C TRP A 48 -6.43 -0.46 -14.55
N SER A 49 -5.27 -0.13 -15.11
CA SER A 49 -4.02 -0.85 -14.90
C SER A 49 -2.94 0.14 -14.50
N VAL A 50 -2.37 -0.01 -13.31
CA VAL A 50 -1.38 0.92 -12.75
C VAL A 50 -0.31 0.16 -11.98
N ALA A 51 0.91 0.65 -12.01
CA ALA A 51 2.02 0.20 -11.19
C ALA A 51 2.80 1.39 -10.62
N TYR A 52 3.31 1.28 -9.39
CA TYR A 52 4.08 2.36 -8.74
C TYR A 52 4.83 1.86 -7.51
N VAL A 53 5.90 2.55 -7.13
CA VAL A 53 6.48 2.43 -5.79
C VAL A 53 5.60 3.20 -4.80
N GLU A 54 5.36 2.62 -3.63
CA GLU A 54 4.72 3.30 -2.51
C GLU A 54 5.56 3.20 -1.23
N PRO A 55 6.16 4.31 -0.78
CA PRO A 55 6.74 4.39 0.54
C PRO A 55 5.65 4.35 1.61
N CYS A 56 5.73 3.35 2.47
CA CYS A 56 4.72 3.03 3.47
C CYS A 56 5.24 3.32 4.88
N ARG A 57 4.38 3.83 5.76
CA ARG A 57 4.65 4.04 7.19
C ARG A 57 3.70 3.21 8.05
N ARG A 58 4.25 2.29 8.83
CA ARG A 58 3.58 1.49 9.85
C ARG A 58 4.25 1.74 11.21
N PRO A 59 3.84 2.79 11.94
CA PRO A 59 4.47 3.19 13.20
C PRO A 59 4.71 2.07 14.22
N THR A 60 3.77 1.13 14.35
CA THR A 60 3.83 -0.02 15.27
C THR A 60 4.89 -1.08 14.87
N ASP A 61 5.34 -1.07 13.62
CA ASP A 61 6.33 -2.02 13.11
C ASP A 61 7.77 -1.61 13.44
N GLY A 62 8.00 -0.40 13.97
CA GLY A 62 9.35 0.10 14.23
C GLY A 62 10.16 -0.75 15.21
N ARG A 63 11.45 -0.94 14.94
CA ARG A 63 12.35 -1.79 15.75
C ARG A 63 13.73 -1.16 16.02
N TYR A 64 13.82 0.17 15.99
CA TYR A 64 15.05 0.94 16.26
C TYR A 64 16.27 0.49 15.42
N GLY A 65 16.03 -0.06 14.22
CA GLY A 65 17.08 -0.61 13.36
C GLY A 65 17.73 -1.90 13.87
N GLU A 66 17.22 -2.50 14.94
CA GLU A 66 17.77 -3.74 15.54
C GLU A 66 17.22 -5.01 14.89
N ASN A 67 16.04 -4.94 14.26
CA ASN A 67 15.45 -6.08 13.56
C ASN A 67 15.95 -6.15 12.10
N PRO A 68 16.39 -7.32 11.62
CA PRO A 68 16.92 -7.44 10.26
C PRO A 68 15.88 -7.24 9.15
N ASN A 69 14.59 -7.44 9.44
CA ASN A 69 13.52 -7.57 8.43
C ASN A 69 12.32 -6.64 8.65
N ARG A 70 12.29 -5.86 9.73
CA ARG A 70 11.10 -5.09 10.13
C ARG A 70 11.45 -3.66 10.51
N PHE A 71 10.97 -2.73 9.70
CA PHE A 71 11.13 -1.27 9.85
C PHE A 71 9.76 -0.61 9.89
N GLN A 72 9.63 0.56 10.52
CA GLN A 72 8.37 1.33 10.45
C GLN A 72 8.16 1.98 9.08
N TYR A 73 9.22 2.19 8.31
CA TYR A 73 9.18 2.72 6.93
C TYR A 73 9.84 1.75 5.96
N TYR A 74 9.16 1.47 4.86
CA TYR A 74 9.61 0.55 3.82
C TYR A 74 8.90 0.84 2.49
N TYR A 75 9.38 0.26 1.40
CA TYR A 75 8.86 0.45 0.06
C TYR A 75 8.05 -0.76 -0.41
N GLN A 76 6.77 -0.51 -0.69
CA GLN A 76 6.01 -1.44 -1.51
C GLN A 76 6.23 -1.13 -2.98
N TYR A 77 6.24 -2.16 -3.83
CA TYR A 77 5.87 -1.98 -5.22
C TYR A 77 4.43 -2.44 -5.37
N GLN A 78 3.59 -1.58 -5.91
CA GLN A 78 2.14 -1.74 -5.93
C GLN A 78 1.70 -1.88 -7.39
N VAL A 79 0.87 -2.88 -7.66
CA VAL A 79 0.23 -3.07 -8.96
C VAL A 79 -1.24 -3.31 -8.75
N LEU A 80 -2.08 -2.59 -9.49
CA LEU A 80 -3.52 -2.82 -9.54
C LEU A 80 -3.94 -3.01 -11.00
N ILE A 81 -4.58 -4.14 -11.31
CA ILE A 81 -5.13 -4.43 -12.64
C ILE A 81 -6.62 -4.73 -12.51
N LYS A 82 -7.41 -4.05 -13.34
CA LYS A 82 -8.86 -4.11 -13.37
C LYS A 82 -9.37 -4.08 -14.81
N PRO A 83 -10.11 -5.11 -15.27
CA PRO A 83 -10.44 -6.35 -14.57
C PRO A 83 -9.20 -7.22 -14.31
N SER A 84 -9.27 -8.10 -13.31
CA SER A 84 -8.22 -9.10 -13.09
C SER A 84 -8.09 -10.05 -14.29
N PRO A 85 -6.87 -10.31 -14.79
CA PRO A 85 -6.64 -11.24 -15.89
C PRO A 85 -6.53 -12.69 -15.39
N ASP A 86 -6.90 -13.64 -16.24
CA ASP A 86 -6.95 -15.07 -15.91
C ASP A 86 -5.57 -15.67 -15.61
N ASN A 87 -4.52 -15.16 -16.25
CA ASN A 87 -3.14 -15.65 -16.14
C ASN A 87 -2.26 -14.78 -15.22
N ILE A 88 -2.84 -14.08 -14.25
CA ILE A 88 -2.11 -13.11 -13.41
C ILE A 88 -0.92 -13.73 -12.64
N GLN A 89 -1.02 -14.99 -12.21
CA GLN A 89 0.08 -15.68 -11.54
C GLN A 89 1.28 -15.88 -12.47
N GLU A 90 1.04 -16.20 -13.75
CA GLU A 90 2.10 -16.34 -14.75
C GLU A 90 2.80 -15.01 -15.01
N ILE A 91 2.02 -13.94 -15.19
CA ILE A 91 2.55 -12.58 -15.38
C ILE A 91 3.41 -12.16 -14.18
N TYR A 92 2.98 -12.46 -12.95
CA TYR A 92 3.76 -12.21 -11.75
C TYR A 92 5.07 -13.00 -11.71
N LEU A 93 5.04 -14.30 -12.01
CA LEU A 93 6.25 -15.13 -12.06
C LEU A 93 7.23 -14.61 -13.13
N ASP A 94 6.73 -14.11 -14.26
CA ASP A 94 7.55 -13.47 -15.28
C ASP A 94 8.16 -12.14 -14.79
N SER A 95 7.48 -11.41 -13.90
CA SER A 95 8.07 -10.23 -13.24
C SER A 95 9.22 -10.60 -12.31
N LEU A 96 9.13 -11.74 -11.62
CA LEU A 96 10.23 -12.28 -10.81
C LEU A 96 11.41 -12.71 -11.69
N LYS A 97 11.14 -13.35 -12.84
CA LYS A 97 12.18 -13.68 -13.83
C LYS A 97 12.88 -12.44 -14.37
N ALA A 98 12.15 -11.36 -14.63
CA ALA A 98 12.73 -10.09 -15.06
C ALA A 98 13.68 -9.50 -14.01
N LEU A 99 13.39 -9.70 -12.72
CA LEU A 99 14.28 -9.35 -11.61
C LEU A 99 15.50 -10.28 -11.47
N GLY A 100 15.52 -11.41 -12.18
CA GLY A 100 16.57 -12.43 -12.10
C GLY A 100 16.27 -13.59 -11.13
N ILE A 101 15.05 -13.65 -10.57
CA ILE A 101 14.59 -14.75 -9.72
C ILE A 101 13.98 -15.81 -10.64
N ARG A 102 14.62 -16.97 -10.75
CA ARG A 102 14.16 -18.07 -11.60
C ARG A 102 13.27 -19.03 -10.79
N PRO A 103 11.95 -19.10 -11.03
CA PRO A 103 11.05 -19.94 -10.24
C PRO A 103 11.46 -21.41 -10.15
N GLU A 104 12.15 -21.94 -11.16
CA GLU A 104 12.65 -23.31 -11.20
C GLU A 104 13.80 -23.59 -10.23
N GLU A 105 14.47 -22.54 -9.71
CA GLU A 105 15.58 -22.62 -8.77
C GLU A 105 15.13 -22.35 -7.32
N HIS A 106 13.86 -21.99 -7.10
CA HIS A 106 13.35 -21.50 -5.82
C HIS A 106 12.03 -22.17 -5.42
N ASP A 107 11.81 -22.32 -4.11
CA ASP A 107 10.55 -22.79 -3.56
C ASP A 107 9.57 -21.62 -3.45
N ILE A 108 8.83 -21.37 -4.54
CA ILE A 108 7.77 -20.37 -4.59
C ILE A 108 6.43 -21.00 -4.25
N ARG A 109 5.79 -20.52 -3.19
CA ARG A 109 4.49 -21.01 -2.71
C ARG A 109 3.47 -19.89 -2.66
N PHE A 110 2.28 -20.18 -3.20
CA PHE A 110 1.09 -19.35 -3.05
C PHE A 110 0.26 -19.92 -1.90
N VAL A 111 0.32 -19.28 -0.74
CA VAL A 111 -0.38 -19.70 0.48
C VAL A 111 -1.66 -18.88 0.58
N GLU A 112 -2.81 -19.53 0.63
CA GLU A 112 -4.10 -18.84 0.73
C GLU A 112 -4.16 -17.95 1.96
N ASP A 113 -4.46 -16.67 1.74
CA ASP A 113 -4.69 -15.70 2.80
C ASP A 113 -5.69 -14.64 2.36
N ASN A 114 -6.54 -14.21 3.28
CA ASN A 114 -7.50 -13.15 3.05
C ASN A 114 -6.97 -11.85 3.62
N TRP A 115 -7.02 -10.78 2.83
CA TRP A 115 -6.53 -9.48 3.22
C TRP A 115 -7.68 -8.52 3.56
N GLU A 116 -7.51 -7.74 4.61
CA GLU A 116 -8.43 -6.67 5.01
C GLU A 116 -7.67 -5.42 5.48
N ASP A 117 -8.07 -4.25 5.00
CA ASP A 117 -7.83 -2.97 5.66
C ASP A 117 -9.16 -2.39 6.18
N ALA A 118 -9.36 -2.59 7.48
CA ALA A 118 -10.56 -2.16 8.18
C ALA A 118 -10.75 -0.63 8.18
N THR A 119 -9.70 0.18 8.00
CA THR A 119 -9.80 1.65 8.02
C THR A 119 -10.42 2.21 6.76
N VAL A 120 -10.21 1.55 5.62
CA VAL A 120 -10.80 1.93 4.33
C VAL A 120 -11.94 1.01 3.90
N GLY A 121 -12.25 -0.03 4.69
CA GLY A 121 -13.31 -0.98 4.37
C GLY A 121 -13.02 -1.72 3.06
N ALA A 122 -11.75 -2.04 2.82
CA ALA A 122 -11.30 -2.82 1.70
C ALA A 122 -10.96 -4.23 2.18
N TRP A 123 -11.42 -5.24 1.45
CA TRP A 123 -11.07 -6.63 1.72
C TRP A 123 -11.16 -7.47 0.45
N GLY A 124 -10.41 -8.57 0.45
CA GLY A 124 -10.36 -9.50 -0.65
C GLY A 124 -9.80 -10.85 -0.26
N THR A 125 -9.92 -11.79 -1.18
CA THR A 125 -9.31 -13.12 -1.08
C THR A 125 -8.02 -13.13 -1.90
N GLY A 126 -7.04 -13.94 -1.56
CA GLY A 126 -5.84 -14.06 -2.37
C GLY A 126 -4.80 -14.99 -1.77
N TRP A 127 -3.55 -14.61 -1.95
CA TRP A 127 -2.41 -15.42 -1.52
C TRP A 127 -1.30 -14.53 -0.95
N GLU A 128 -0.64 -15.02 0.08
CA GLU A 128 0.74 -14.64 0.35
C GLU A 128 1.66 -15.45 -0.55
N VAL A 129 2.62 -14.79 -1.20
CA VAL A 129 3.68 -15.45 -1.95
C VAL A 129 4.91 -15.55 -1.09
N TRP A 130 5.31 -16.79 -0.82
CA TRP A 130 6.49 -17.14 -0.06
C TRP A 130 7.58 -17.61 -1.01
N LEU A 131 8.77 -17.01 -0.92
CA LEU A 131 9.98 -17.34 -1.66
C LEU A 131 11.02 -17.84 -0.66
N ASP A 132 11.37 -19.13 -0.73
CA ASP A 132 12.36 -19.79 0.12
C ASP A 132 12.17 -19.51 1.63
N GLY A 133 10.90 -19.49 2.07
CA GLY A 133 10.53 -19.30 3.47
C GLY A 133 10.40 -17.84 3.91
N MET A 134 10.46 -16.87 2.99
CA MET A 134 10.16 -15.46 3.26
C MET A 134 8.98 -14.98 2.41
N GLU A 135 7.97 -14.39 3.05
CA GLU A 135 6.84 -13.73 2.38
C GLU A 135 7.35 -12.48 1.62
N VAL A 136 7.20 -12.46 0.30
CA VAL A 136 7.73 -11.40 -0.58
C VAL A 136 6.65 -10.62 -1.32
N THR A 137 5.42 -11.13 -1.43
CA THR A 137 4.33 -10.47 -2.14
C THR A 137 2.97 -10.85 -1.56
N GLN A 138 2.04 -9.91 -1.50
CA GLN A 138 0.62 -10.16 -1.26
C GLN A 138 -0.17 -10.07 -2.57
N PHE A 139 -1.03 -11.05 -2.85
CA PHE A 139 -2.08 -11.01 -3.85
C PHE A 139 -3.42 -10.75 -3.17
N THR A 140 -4.25 -9.89 -3.76
CA THR A 140 -5.60 -9.64 -3.25
C THR A 140 -6.58 -9.33 -4.37
N TYR A 141 -7.55 -10.20 -4.57
CA TYR A 141 -8.73 -9.95 -5.41
C TYR A 141 -9.77 -9.20 -4.61
N PHE A 142 -9.89 -7.89 -4.85
CA PHE A 142 -10.83 -7.07 -4.09
C PHE A 142 -12.27 -7.53 -4.32
N GLN A 143 -12.90 -7.95 -3.23
CA GLN A 143 -14.33 -8.20 -3.18
C GLN A 143 -15.08 -6.91 -2.89
N GLN A 144 -14.57 -6.12 -1.92
CA GLN A 144 -15.06 -4.79 -1.64
C GLN A 144 -13.92 -3.80 -1.41
N CYS A 145 -14.18 -2.54 -1.75
CA CYS A 145 -13.33 -1.41 -1.40
C CYS A 145 -14.23 -0.24 -1.01
N GLY A 146 -13.91 0.47 0.08
CA GLY A 146 -14.80 1.52 0.57
C GLY A 146 -16.21 1.02 0.91
N GLY A 147 -16.37 -0.27 1.26
CA GLY A 147 -17.68 -0.90 1.47
C GLY A 147 -18.56 -1.05 0.23
N ILE A 148 -18.00 -0.86 -0.98
CA ILE A 148 -18.67 -1.03 -2.27
C ILE A 148 -18.11 -2.28 -2.93
N ASP A 149 -18.97 -3.11 -3.52
CA ASP A 149 -18.56 -4.28 -4.29
C ASP A 149 -17.72 -3.87 -5.50
N CYS A 150 -16.53 -4.46 -5.63
CA CYS A 150 -15.64 -4.20 -6.75
C CYS A 150 -16.12 -4.98 -7.99
N ARG A 151 -16.77 -4.28 -8.93
CA ARG A 151 -17.24 -4.84 -10.19
C ARG A 151 -16.81 -3.97 -11.38
N PRO A 152 -15.91 -4.45 -12.26
CA PRO A 152 -15.25 -5.76 -12.22
C PRO A 152 -14.25 -5.89 -11.06
N VAL A 153 -13.93 -7.14 -10.70
CA VAL A 153 -12.93 -7.46 -9.67
C VAL A 153 -11.57 -6.94 -10.10
N SER A 154 -10.87 -6.26 -9.20
CA SER A 154 -9.49 -5.83 -9.39
C SER A 154 -8.56 -6.81 -8.68
N ILE A 155 -7.40 -7.07 -9.26
CA ILE A 155 -6.30 -7.76 -8.58
C ILE A 155 -5.25 -6.74 -8.16
N GLU A 156 -4.95 -6.75 -6.87
CA GLU A 156 -3.83 -6.05 -6.26
C GLU A 156 -2.67 -7.04 -6.08
N MET A 157 -1.46 -6.62 -6.48
CA MET A 157 -0.20 -7.28 -6.16
C MET A 157 0.73 -6.30 -5.47
N THR A 158 1.21 -6.69 -4.29
CA THR A 158 1.97 -5.80 -3.42
C THR A 158 3.28 -6.47 -3.03
N TYR A 159 4.37 -6.03 -3.64
CA TYR A 159 5.71 -6.58 -3.45
C TYR A 159 6.38 -5.90 -2.25
N GLY A 160 7.00 -6.68 -1.37
CA GLY A 160 7.93 -6.16 -0.36
C GLY A 160 9.32 -5.99 -0.99
N LEU A 161 9.65 -4.78 -1.43
CA LEU A 161 10.87 -4.55 -2.22
C LEU A 161 12.14 -4.90 -1.45
N GLU A 162 12.22 -4.55 -0.16
CA GLU A 162 13.39 -4.87 0.65
C GLU A 162 13.59 -6.38 0.77
N ARG A 163 12.53 -7.14 1.03
CA ARG A 163 12.60 -8.61 1.14
C ARG A 163 13.04 -9.24 -0.19
N LEU A 164 12.48 -8.79 -1.31
CA LEU A 164 12.89 -9.26 -2.64
C LEU A 164 14.35 -8.94 -2.94
N VAL A 165 14.81 -7.75 -2.61
CA VAL A 165 16.20 -7.34 -2.90
C VAL A 165 17.18 -7.98 -1.94
N MET A 166 16.82 -8.19 -0.67
CA MET A 166 17.62 -8.98 0.28
C MET A 166 17.89 -10.37 -0.29
N TYR A 167 16.86 -10.99 -0.86
CA TYR A 167 16.99 -12.27 -1.53
C TYR A 167 17.93 -12.21 -2.74
N LEU A 168 17.71 -11.26 -3.66
CA LEU A 168 18.54 -11.06 -4.86
C LEU A 168 20.02 -10.73 -4.59
N GLN A 169 20.33 -10.20 -3.41
CA GLN A 169 21.68 -9.84 -3.01
C GLN A 169 22.28 -10.81 -1.98
N GLU A 170 21.53 -11.83 -1.57
CA GLU A 170 21.94 -12.82 -0.56
C GLU A 170 22.39 -12.16 0.77
N VAL A 171 21.70 -11.10 1.20
CA VAL A 171 21.98 -10.39 2.46
C VAL A 171 20.94 -10.71 3.53
N GLU A 172 21.37 -10.79 4.78
CA GLU A 172 20.55 -11.24 5.91
C GLU A 172 19.83 -10.10 6.66
N ALA A 173 20.05 -8.84 6.28
CA ALA A 173 19.41 -7.68 6.89
C ALA A 173 19.14 -6.57 5.87
N ILE A 174 18.01 -5.87 6.04
CA ILE A 174 17.60 -4.75 5.17
C ILE A 174 18.69 -3.68 5.09
N THR A 175 19.38 -3.38 6.18
CA THR A 175 20.43 -2.35 6.23
C THR A 175 21.64 -2.67 5.35
N LYS A 176 21.85 -3.94 4.99
CA LYS A 176 22.98 -4.40 4.17
C LYS A 176 22.71 -4.34 2.67
N ILE A 177 21.46 -4.15 2.27
CA ILE A 177 21.06 -4.02 0.86
C ILE A 177 21.88 -2.90 0.21
N ASP A 178 22.50 -3.19 -0.92
CA ASP A 178 23.10 -2.20 -1.81
C ASP A 178 21.99 -1.44 -2.53
N TRP A 179 21.84 -0.16 -2.20
CA TRP A 179 20.92 0.75 -2.88
C TRP A 179 21.45 1.13 -4.25
N THR A 180 22.72 1.53 -4.26
CA THR A 180 23.57 1.71 -5.44
C THR A 180 24.83 0.87 -5.26
N ASP A 181 25.77 0.95 -6.20
CA ASP A 181 27.05 0.23 -6.11
C ASP A 181 27.95 0.75 -4.95
N THR A 182 27.62 1.90 -4.35
CA THR A 182 28.42 2.52 -3.27
C THR A 182 27.63 2.92 -2.02
N ILE A 183 26.30 2.90 -2.08
CA ILE A 183 25.41 3.34 -0.98
C ILE A 183 24.55 2.16 -0.55
N LYS A 184 24.50 1.88 0.74
CA LYS A 184 23.62 0.86 1.33
C LYS A 184 22.31 1.46 1.81
N TYR A 185 21.29 0.63 1.93
CA TYR A 185 19.99 1.01 2.51
C TYR A 185 20.15 1.53 3.95
N GLY A 186 21.06 0.94 4.72
CA GLY A 186 21.41 1.41 6.07
C GLY A 186 21.95 2.84 6.08
N ASP A 187 22.75 3.24 5.08
CA ASP A 187 23.29 4.60 4.97
C ASP A 187 22.18 5.64 4.76
N VAL A 188 21.08 5.23 4.12
CA VAL A 188 19.94 6.10 3.80
C VAL A 188 18.90 6.12 4.94
N HIS A 189 18.58 4.97 5.53
CA HIS A 189 17.39 4.80 6.37
C HIS A 189 17.64 4.44 7.83
N LEU A 190 18.83 3.98 8.23
CA LEU A 190 19.03 3.46 9.59
C LEU A 190 18.78 4.52 10.67
N ILE A 191 19.36 5.72 10.52
CA ILE A 191 19.15 6.81 11.47
C ILE A 191 17.68 7.26 11.47
N GLY A 192 17.06 7.35 10.29
CA GLY A 192 15.64 7.68 10.17
C GLY A 192 14.74 6.65 10.87
N GLU A 193 15.05 5.36 10.80
CA GLU A 193 14.31 4.31 11.51
C GLU A 193 14.42 4.48 13.03
N ILE A 194 15.63 4.75 13.55
CA ILE A 194 15.85 4.97 14.98
C ILE A 194 15.06 6.19 15.47
N GLU A 195 15.21 7.33 14.79
CA GLU A 195 14.52 8.58 15.15
C GLU A 195 13.00 8.44 15.08
N GLN A 196 12.48 7.77 14.04
CA GLN A 196 11.04 7.54 13.91
C GLN A 196 10.53 6.56 14.97
N CYS A 197 11.28 5.54 15.37
CA CYS A 197 10.90 4.67 16.48
C CYS A 197 10.81 5.46 17.79
N THR A 198 11.83 6.27 18.10
CA THR A 198 11.80 7.16 19.28
C THR A 198 10.59 8.10 19.22
N TYR A 199 10.28 8.70 18.07
CA TYR A 199 9.09 9.53 17.91
C TYR A 199 7.78 8.74 18.14
N ASN A 200 7.60 7.63 17.44
CA ASN A 200 6.38 6.83 17.45
C ASN A 200 6.07 6.29 18.85
N PHE A 201 7.07 5.76 19.56
CA PHE A 201 6.87 5.05 20.82
C PHE A 201 7.01 5.94 22.05
N GLU A 202 7.83 7.00 21.99
CA GLU A 202 8.25 7.74 23.20
C GLU A 202 7.97 9.24 23.11
N ALA A 203 8.44 9.91 22.06
CA ALA A 203 8.52 11.36 22.01
C ALA A 203 7.28 12.07 21.43
N SER A 204 6.43 11.37 20.68
CA SER A 204 5.20 11.96 20.15
C SER A 204 4.25 12.40 21.26
N ASN A 205 3.59 13.55 21.06
CA ASN A 205 2.65 14.15 22.01
C ASN A 205 1.22 13.63 21.77
N PRO A 206 0.65 12.80 22.67
CA PRO A 206 -0.67 12.21 22.49
C PRO A 206 -1.80 13.23 22.40
N THR A 207 -1.75 14.31 23.20
CA THR A 207 -2.78 15.35 23.22
C THR A 207 -2.82 16.12 21.90
N MET A 208 -1.64 16.42 21.35
CA MET A 208 -1.54 17.04 20.03
C MET A 208 -2.07 16.10 18.94
N LEU A 209 -1.65 14.83 18.93
CA LEU A 209 -2.10 13.85 17.93
C LEU A 209 -3.62 13.65 17.98
N LEU A 210 -4.21 13.56 19.18
CA LEU A 210 -5.66 13.49 19.33
C LEU A 210 -6.37 14.74 18.81
N THR A 211 -5.80 15.92 19.04
CA THR A 211 -6.32 17.19 18.51
C THR A 211 -6.29 17.19 16.99
N LEU A 212 -5.15 16.82 16.39
CA LEU A 212 -4.99 16.72 14.93
C LEU A 212 -5.98 15.71 14.33
N PHE A 213 -6.15 14.54 14.94
CA PHE A 213 -7.13 13.54 14.49
C PHE A 213 -8.52 14.15 14.38
N ASN A 214 -8.99 14.84 15.43
CA ASN A 214 -10.33 15.43 15.43
C ASN A 214 -10.47 16.58 14.41
N MET A 215 -9.44 17.41 14.25
CA MET A 215 -9.43 18.47 13.24
C MET A 215 -9.46 17.91 11.81
N TYR A 216 -8.65 16.90 11.52
CA TYR A 216 -8.63 16.25 10.22
C TYR A 216 -9.95 15.52 9.91
N GLU A 217 -10.55 14.88 10.91
CA GLU A 217 -11.84 14.22 10.75
C GLU A 217 -12.94 15.22 10.38
N GLU A 218 -12.96 16.37 11.04
CA GLU A 218 -13.92 17.43 10.78
C GLU A 218 -13.76 18.02 9.37
N GLU A 219 -12.52 18.31 8.97
CA GLU A 219 -12.23 18.79 7.62
C GLU A 219 -12.63 17.77 6.55
N ALA A 220 -12.33 16.48 6.76
CA ALA A 220 -12.75 15.41 5.85
C ALA A 220 -14.29 15.33 5.71
N LYS A 221 -15.05 15.53 6.79
CA LYS A 221 -16.53 15.58 6.72
C LYS A 221 -16.99 16.74 5.86
N GLN A 222 -16.50 17.96 6.14
CA GLN A 222 -16.90 19.17 5.42
C GLN A 222 -16.57 19.11 3.93
N LEU A 223 -15.38 18.60 3.57
CA LEU A 223 -14.98 18.42 2.18
C LEU A 223 -15.84 17.38 1.46
N THR A 224 -16.22 16.30 2.16
CA THR A 224 -17.09 15.26 1.62
C THR A 224 -18.50 15.81 1.35
N GLU A 225 -19.04 16.62 2.25
CA GLU A 225 -20.33 17.30 2.06
C GLU A 225 -20.31 18.28 0.87
N LYS A 226 -19.17 18.92 0.62
CA LYS A 226 -18.94 19.77 -0.56
C LYS A 226 -18.70 18.99 -1.86
N GLY A 227 -18.63 17.66 -1.79
CA GLY A 227 -18.38 16.81 -2.95
C GLY A 227 -16.93 16.82 -3.43
N LEU A 228 -15.93 17.09 -2.57
CA LEU A 228 -14.52 17.16 -2.94
C LEU A 228 -13.78 15.86 -2.60
N VAL A 229 -13.84 14.86 -3.50
CA VAL A 229 -13.32 13.50 -3.26
C VAL A 229 -11.85 13.44 -2.86
N LEU A 230 -10.94 13.99 -3.69
CA LEU A 230 -9.49 13.85 -3.45
C LEU A 230 -9.06 14.56 -2.16
N PRO A 231 -9.44 15.83 -1.90
CA PRO A 231 -9.16 16.46 -0.61
C PRO A 231 -9.75 15.70 0.58
N SER A 232 -10.96 15.15 0.47
CA SER A 232 -11.51 14.32 1.55
C SER A 232 -10.66 13.08 1.83
N LEU A 233 -10.20 12.39 0.79
CA LEU A 233 -9.36 11.20 0.93
C LEU A 233 -8.02 11.54 1.60
N ASP A 234 -7.44 12.69 1.27
CA ASP A 234 -6.20 13.19 1.89
C ASP A 234 -6.35 13.33 3.41
N TYR A 235 -7.42 13.97 3.87
CA TYR A 235 -7.68 14.12 5.30
C TYR A 235 -8.05 12.79 5.99
N ILE A 236 -8.70 11.85 5.29
CA ILE A 236 -8.93 10.49 5.79
C ILE A 236 -7.60 9.75 5.99
N MET A 237 -6.65 9.86 5.07
CA MET A 237 -5.31 9.29 5.23
C MET A 237 -4.56 9.92 6.40
N LYS A 238 -4.65 11.25 6.57
CA LYS A 238 -4.09 11.95 7.75
C LYS A 238 -4.70 11.45 9.06
N CYS A 239 -6.02 11.23 9.12
CA CYS A 239 -6.68 10.57 10.25
C CYS A 239 -6.12 9.16 10.48
N SER A 240 -5.99 8.34 9.43
CA SER A 240 -5.45 6.99 9.53
C SER A 240 -4.03 6.97 10.06
N HIS A 241 -3.15 7.83 9.54
CA HIS A 241 -1.75 7.87 9.99
C HIS A 241 -1.64 8.39 11.43
N THR A 242 -2.40 9.43 11.78
CA THR A 242 -2.44 10.00 13.13
C THR A 242 -2.96 8.97 14.14
N PHE A 243 -3.97 8.19 13.77
CA PHE A 243 -4.43 7.05 14.56
C PHE A 243 -3.33 6.00 14.75
N ASN A 244 -2.58 5.64 13.69
CA ASN A 244 -1.48 4.69 13.82
C ASN A 244 -0.36 5.18 14.75
N LEU A 245 -0.08 6.50 14.78
CA LEU A 245 0.85 7.11 15.72
C LEU A 245 0.34 7.00 17.17
N LEU A 246 -0.95 7.30 17.40
CA LEU A 246 -1.58 7.14 18.71
C LEU A 246 -1.57 5.67 19.19
N ASP A 247 -1.80 4.73 18.29
CA ASP A 247 -1.76 3.28 18.56
C ASP A 247 -0.33 2.84 18.93
N ALA A 248 0.67 3.24 18.14
CA ALA A 248 2.08 2.98 18.45
C ALA A 248 2.52 3.58 19.79
N ARG A 249 2.01 4.76 20.13
CA ARG A 249 2.32 5.44 21.39
C ARG A 249 1.72 4.72 22.62
N GLY A 250 0.83 3.76 22.42
CA GLY A 250 0.21 2.94 23.47
C GLY A 250 -0.88 3.66 24.28
N VAL A 251 -1.42 4.76 23.75
CA VAL A 251 -2.43 5.58 24.46
C VAL A 251 -3.87 5.23 24.09
N ILE A 252 -4.07 4.39 23.08
CA ILE A 252 -5.40 3.94 22.63
C ILE A 252 -5.72 2.60 23.29
N ALA A 253 -6.79 2.56 24.10
CA ALA A 253 -7.29 1.30 24.63
C ALA A 253 -7.87 0.41 23.51
N VAL A 254 -7.83 -0.92 23.70
CA VAL A 254 -8.35 -1.89 22.73
C VAL A 254 -9.81 -1.60 22.34
N THR A 255 -10.65 -1.21 23.30
CA THR A 255 -12.05 -0.85 23.05
C THR A 255 -12.21 0.45 22.24
N GLU A 256 -11.29 1.39 22.40
CA GLU A 256 -11.29 2.65 21.64
C GLU A 256 -10.76 2.49 20.23
N ARG A 257 -9.87 1.52 20.00
CA ARG A 257 -9.30 1.21 18.68
C ARG A 257 -10.39 0.98 17.63
N THR A 258 -11.36 0.12 17.94
CA THR A 258 -12.51 -0.18 17.07
C THR A 258 -13.33 1.07 16.76
N ARG A 259 -13.47 2.01 17.72
CA ARG A 259 -14.17 3.27 17.54
C ARG A 259 -13.45 4.18 16.54
N TYR A 260 -12.13 4.34 16.67
CA TYR A 260 -11.34 5.15 15.72
C TYR A 260 -11.37 4.57 14.31
N ILE A 261 -11.17 3.25 14.17
CA ILE A 261 -11.26 2.56 12.88
C ILE A 261 -12.66 2.75 12.27
N GLY A 262 -13.73 2.62 13.06
CA GLY A 262 -15.09 2.83 12.60
C GLY A 262 -15.35 4.26 12.10
N ARG A 263 -14.77 5.27 12.76
CA ARG A 263 -14.84 6.68 12.34
C ARG A 263 -14.17 6.91 10.98
N ILE A 264 -12.93 6.44 10.82
CA ILE A 264 -12.18 6.54 9.56
C ILE A 264 -12.91 5.80 8.43
N ARG A 265 -13.36 4.56 8.70
CA ARG A 265 -14.09 3.73 7.73
C ARG A 265 -15.39 4.37 7.27
N SER A 266 -16.11 5.04 8.17
CA SER A 266 -17.34 5.76 7.81
C SER A 266 -17.08 6.86 6.79
N LEU A 267 -15.99 7.61 6.95
CA LEU A 267 -15.58 8.64 5.98
C LEU A 267 -15.11 8.02 4.66
N ALA A 268 -14.28 6.97 4.71
CA ALA A 268 -13.80 6.28 3.52
C ALA A 268 -14.96 5.75 2.65
N ARG A 269 -16.00 5.17 3.27
CA ARG A 269 -17.21 4.73 2.58
C ARG A 269 -17.95 5.87 1.86
N LYS A 270 -18.09 7.02 2.51
CA LYS A 270 -18.75 8.19 1.90
C LYS A 270 -17.96 8.72 0.72
N VAL A 271 -16.62 8.80 0.84
CA VAL A 271 -15.74 9.26 -0.23
C VAL A 271 -15.74 8.27 -1.41
N ALA A 272 -15.75 6.97 -1.13
CA ALA A 272 -15.87 5.92 -2.15
C ALA A 272 -17.17 6.06 -2.95
N GLN A 273 -18.31 6.24 -2.27
CA GLN A 273 -19.60 6.44 -2.95
C GLN A 273 -19.60 7.73 -3.77
N LEU A 274 -19.15 8.83 -3.18
CA LEU A 274 -19.06 10.12 -3.85
C LEU A 274 -18.18 10.06 -5.11
N TYR A 275 -17.07 9.32 -5.06
CA TYR A 275 -16.22 9.09 -6.23
C TYR A 275 -16.99 8.36 -7.33
N VAL A 276 -17.66 7.25 -7.02
CA VAL A 276 -18.45 6.50 -8.01
C VAL A 276 -19.53 7.40 -8.63
N ASP A 277 -20.27 8.16 -7.82
CA ASP A 277 -21.30 9.08 -8.29
C ASP A 277 -20.73 10.15 -9.24
N GLN A 278 -19.52 10.67 -8.94
CA GLN A 278 -18.84 11.62 -9.83
C GLN A 278 -18.43 10.98 -11.16
N ARG A 279 -17.91 9.74 -11.12
CA ARG A 279 -17.55 9.01 -12.34
C ARG A 279 -18.78 8.68 -13.18
N GLU A 280 -19.89 8.31 -12.55
CA GLU A 280 -21.17 8.02 -13.21
C GLU A 280 -21.74 9.27 -13.89
N LYS A 281 -21.71 10.44 -13.22
CA LYS A 281 -22.12 11.72 -13.82
C LYS A 281 -21.29 12.11 -15.05
N LEU A 282 -20.03 11.66 -15.10
CA LEU A 282 -19.16 11.84 -16.26
C LEU A 282 -19.36 10.74 -17.33
N GLY A 283 -20.28 9.80 -17.13
CA GLY A 283 -20.54 8.68 -18.02
C GLY A 283 -19.42 7.64 -18.06
N PHE A 284 -18.66 7.48 -16.97
CA PHE A 284 -17.53 6.54 -16.86
C PHE A 284 -16.55 6.63 -18.05
N PRO A 285 -15.85 7.76 -18.23
CA PRO A 285 -15.15 8.09 -19.48
C PRO A 285 -13.99 7.15 -19.86
N LEU A 286 -13.50 6.30 -18.95
CA LEU A 286 -12.47 5.31 -19.25
C LEU A 286 -13.01 4.00 -19.86
N LEU A 287 -14.33 3.75 -19.80
CA LEU A 287 -14.92 2.56 -20.45
C LEU A 287 -14.63 2.53 -21.96
N ASN A 288 -14.53 3.70 -22.59
CA ASN A 288 -14.29 3.84 -24.04
C ASN A 288 -12.80 3.93 -24.41
N LYS A 289 -11.89 3.82 -23.44
CA LYS A 289 -10.44 4.01 -23.66
C LYS A 289 -9.64 2.72 -23.62
N VAL A 290 -10.30 1.57 -23.48
CA VAL A 290 -9.61 0.27 -23.57
C VAL A 290 -9.16 0.07 -25.02
N VAL A 291 -7.85 0.20 -25.23
CA VAL A 291 -7.19 -0.33 -26.42
C VAL A 291 -7.00 -1.83 -26.18
N ALA A 292 -7.30 -2.62 -27.21
CA ALA A 292 -7.29 -4.08 -27.22
C ALA A 292 -6.01 -4.71 -26.65
#